data_AF-A0A8J2L1K8-F1
#
_entry.id   AF-A0A8J2L1K8-F1
#
_cell.length_a   1.000
_cell.length_b   1.000
_cell.length_c   1.000
_cell.angle_alpha   90.00
_cell.angle_beta   90.00
_cell.angle_gamma   90.00
#
_symmetry.space_group_name_H-M   'P 1'
#
loop_
_entity.id
_entity.type
_entity.pdbx_description
1 polymer ?
#
loop_
_entity_poly.entity_id
_entity_poly.type
_entity_poly.pdbx_seq_one_letter_code
_entity_poly.pdbx_strand_id
1 'polypeptide(L)'
;NNFCERHYGNGKCDQGCNNEECDWDGMDCESKPPELASGIMSVVVKNIDVQEFLEHKSEFLRYLGHQLRTTLRVKQSPLGQAMVYPWDPTVDPASLLHNDSDSFQSFGSGATGVLVYLELDNRKCASQNASNCFTNAVEAAEFLAAAAAAHSLESRFDIIQVRGLPEHIQPTIEDKPSWMVYVIMSALTVIAIVLVFGVLFS
;
A
#
# COMPACT_ATOMS: atom_id res chain seq x y z
N ASN A 1 -16.42 19.49 7.01
CA ASN A 1 -17.88 19.45 7.24
C ASN A 1 -18.14 18.33 8.26
N ASN A 2 -18.24 18.65 9.56
CA ASN A 2 -18.06 17.71 10.68
C ASN A 2 -19.02 16.48 10.67
N PHE A 3 -20.17 16.56 9.98
CA PHE A 3 -21.11 15.44 9.90
C PHE A 3 -20.56 14.27 9.07
N CYS A 4 -20.14 14.51 7.83
CA CYS A 4 -19.65 13.44 6.94
C CYS A 4 -18.36 12.82 7.45
N GLU A 5 -17.51 13.58 8.13
CA GLU A 5 -16.25 13.04 8.66
C GLU A 5 -16.50 12.01 9.77
N ARG A 6 -17.53 12.21 10.59
CA ARG A 6 -17.93 11.29 11.67
C ARG A 6 -18.72 10.08 11.18
N HIS A 7 -19.33 10.17 9.99
CA HIS A 7 -20.14 9.10 9.43
C HIS A 7 -19.41 8.28 8.35
N TYR A 8 -18.28 8.78 7.85
CA TYR A 8 -17.47 8.11 6.83
C TYR A 8 -17.14 6.64 7.18
N GLY A 9 -17.55 5.72 6.31
CA GLY A 9 -17.17 4.30 6.39
C GLY A 9 -17.62 3.61 7.70
N ASN A 10 -18.73 4.07 8.29
CA ASN A 10 -19.29 3.53 9.52
C ASN A 10 -20.26 2.34 9.28
N GLY A 11 -20.49 1.97 8.03
CA GLY A 11 -21.41 0.92 7.61
C GLY A 11 -22.87 1.34 7.44
N LYS A 12 -23.19 2.63 7.50
CA LYS A 12 -24.53 3.19 7.32
C LYS A 12 -24.50 4.23 6.21
N CYS A 13 -25.31 4.01 5.19
CA CYS A 13 -25.37 4.93 4.07
C CYS A 13 -26.02 6.26 4.43
N ASP A 14 -25.23 7.33 4.41
CA ASP A 14 -25.62 8.72 4.53
C ASP A 14 -25.59 9.40 3.15
N GLN A 15 -26.73 9.40 2.45
CA GLN A 15 -26.84 9.91 1.07
C GLN A 15 -26.37 11.37 0.88
N GLY A 16 -26.44 12.19 1.92
CA GLY A 16 -25.89 13.56 1.88
C GLY A 16 -24.36 13.62 1.75
N CYS A 17 -23.67 12.56 2.18
CA CYS A 17 -22.21 12.41 2.12
C CYS A 17 -21.75 11.55 0.93
N ASN A 18 -22.68 10.91 0.22
CA ASN A 18 -22.39 10.04 -0.92
C ASN A 18 -22.13 10.82 -2.23
N ASN A 19 -21.11 11.67 -2.22
CA ASN A 19 -20.65 12.45 -3.37
C ASN A 19 -19.12 12.62 -3.34
N GLU A 20 -18.54 13.08 -4.45
CA GLU A 20 -17.08 13.22 -4.59
C GLU A 20 -16.44 14.18 -3.58
N GLU A 21 -17.07 15.33 -3.32
CA GLU A 21 -16.57 16.34 -2.39
C GLU A 21 -16.51 15.81 -0.95
N CYS A 22 -17.35 14.83 -0.63
CA CYS A 22 -17.45 14.19 0.68
C CYS A 22 -16.88 12.76 0.70
N ASP A 23 -16.04 12.40 -0.28
CA ASP A 23 -15.33 11.12 -0.35
C ASP A 23 -16.27 9.88 -0.33
N TRP A 24 -17.46 10.02 -0.94
CA TRP A 24 -18.44 8.94 -1.14
C TRP A 24 -18.91 8.22 0.12
N ASP A 25 -18.96 8.94 1.24
CA ASP A 25 -19.38 8.39 2.54
C ASP A 25 -18.55 7.15 2.96
N GLY A 26 -17.30 7.06 2.48
CA GLY A 26 -16.45 5.90 2.75
C GLY A 26 -16.99 4.58 2.18
N MET A 27 -17.81 4.66 1.12
CA MET A 27 -18.43 3.54 0.40
C MET A 27 -19.59 2.85 1.14
N ASP A 28 -20.16 3.47 2.17
CA ASP A 28 -21.29 2.89 2.94
C ASP A 28 -22.58 2.72 2.13
N CYS A 29 -22.71 3.47 1.03
CA CYS A 29 -23.85 3.40 0.13
C CYS A 29 -23.70 2.38 -1.02
N GLU A 30 -22.55 1.72 -1.13
CA GLU A 30 -22.24 0.87 -2.27
C GLU A 30 -22.51 -0.61 -2.01
N SER A 31 -23.39 -1.20 -2.82
CA SER A 31 -23.79 -2.62 -2.71
C SER A 31 -22.93 -3.58 -3.52
N LYS A 32 -22.16 -3.07 -4.49
CA LYS A 32 -21.26 -3.88 -5.33
C LYS A 32 -20.05 -4.35 -4.52
N PRO A 33 -19.45 -5.51 -4.83
CA PRO A 33 -18.20 -5.89 -4.20
C PRO A 33 -17.07 -4.86 -4.48
N PRO A 34 -16.14 -4.65 -3.55
CA PRO A 34 -14.97 -3.77 -3.71
C PRO A 34 -14.17 -4.03 -4.99
N GLU A 35 -13.68 -2.96 -5.61
CA GLU A 35 -12.80 -3.02 -6.78
C GLU A 35 -11.39 -2.66 -6.33
N LEU A 36 -10.66 -3.67 -5.85
CA LEU A 36 -9.38 -3.45 -5.18
C LEU A 36 -8.25 -3.19 -6.18
N ALA A 37 -7.42 -2.19 -5.89
CA ALA A 37 -6.14 -2.02 -6.55
C ALA A 37 -5.19 -3.19 -6.22
N SER A 38 -4.25 -3.50 -7.10
CA SER A 38 -3.24 -4.53 -6.83
C SER A 38 -2.30 -4.11 -5.72
N GLY A 39 -1.90 -5.04 -4.86
CA GLY A 39 -0.97 -4.75 -3.78
C GLY A 39 -1.61 -4.17 -2.52
N ILE A 40 -0.82 -4.06 -1.47
CA ILE A 40 -1.23 -3.63 -0.13
C ILE A 40 -0.38 -2.42 0.28
N MET A 41 -0.96 -1.47 1.00
CA MET A 41 -0.23 -0.37 1.61
C MET A 41 -0.11 -0.62 3.11
N SER A 42 1.10 -0.64 3.66
CA SER A 42 1.31 -0.65 5.11
C SER A 42 1.66 0.75 5.61
N VAL A 43 1.00 1.18 6.69
CA VAL A 43 1.22 2.49 7.32
C VAL A 43 1.51 2.32 8.80
N VAL A 44 2.51 3.04 9.30
CA VAL A 44 2.83 3.11 10.72
C VAL A 44 2.43 4.48 11.28
N VAL A 45 1.61 4.45 12.33
CA VAL A 45 1.17 5.64 13.06
C VAL A 45 1.68 5.57 14.49
N LYS A 46 2.41 6.59 14.94
CA LYS A 46 2.92 6.70 16.31
C LYS A 46 1.89 7.32 17.25
N ASN A 47 2.16 7.17 18.54
CA ASN A 47 1.42 7.78 19.66
C ASN A 47 -0.07 7.44 19.67
N ILE A 48 -0.41 6.23 19.23
CA ILE A 48 -1.77 5.69 19.23
C ILE A 48 -1.69 4.17 19.44
N ASP A 49 -2.63 3.59 20.18
CA ASP A 49 -2.74 2.14 20.33
C ASP A 49 -3.76 1.52 19.36
N VAL A 50 -3.83 0.18 19.32
CA VAL A 50 -4.70 -0.56 18.40
C VAL A 50 -6.18 -0.22 18.62
N GLN A 51 -6.61 -0.10 19.88
CA GLN A 51 -8.01 0.16 20.19
C GLN A 51 -8.37 1.60 19.80
N GLU A 52 -7.56 2.57 20.22
CA GLU A 52 -7.77 3.98 19.90
C GLU A 52 -7.77 4.21 18.38
N PHE A 53 -6.87 3.55 17.65
CA PHE A 53 -6.85 3.60 16.19
C PHE A 53 -8.15 3.05 15.59
N LEU A 54 -8.63 1.90 16.06
CA LEU A 54 -9.86 1.29 15.54
C LEU A 54 -11.10 2.15 15.81
N GLU A 55 -11.14 2.88 16.93
CA GLU A 55 -12.21 3.83 17.25
C GLU A 55 -12.20 5.06 16.32
N HIS A 56 -11.01 5.54 15.92
CA HIS A 56 -10.85 6.74 15.09
C HIS A 56 -10.49 6.45 13.62
N LYS A 57 -10.55 5.19 13.20
CA LYS A 57 -10.06 4.74 11.88
C LYS A 57 -10.72 5.49 10.71
N SER A 58 -11.99 5.88 10.83
CA SER A 58 -12.72 6.59 9.78
C SER A 58 -12.07 7.92 9.42
N GLU A 59 -11.60 8.68 10.42
CA GLU A 59 -10.90 9.95 10.17
C GLU A 59 -9.56 9.72 9.46
N PHE A 60 -8.84 8.67 9.84
CA PHE A 60 -7.57 8.29 9.25
C PHE A 60 -7.73 7.83 7.79
N LEU A 61 -8.66 6.92 7.54
CA LEU A 61 -8.95 6.40 6.20
C LEU A 61 -9.44 7.49 5.26
N ARG A 62 -10.31 8.38 5.75
CA ARG A 62 -10.80 9.53 4.97
C ARG A 62 -9.66 10.49 4.63
N TYR A 63 -8.81 10.81 5.60
CA TYR A 63 -7.67 11.70 5.39
C TYR A 63 -6.77 11.19 4.26
N LEU A 64 -6.31 9.94 4.34
CA LEU A 64 -5.45 9.36 3.31
C LEU A 64 -6.19 9.12 1.98
N GLY A 65 -7.45 8.71 2.02
CA GLY A 65 -8.29 8.54 0.83
C GLY A 65 -8.44 9.84 0.03
N HIS A 66 -8.65 10.96 0.73
CA HIS A 66 -8.70 12.28 0.12
C HIS A 66 -7.42 12.64 -0.64
N GLN A 67 -6.24 12.34 -0.05
CA GLN A 67 -4.94 12.58 -0.69
C GLN A 67 -4.75 11.72 -1.95
N LEU A 68 -5.28 10.50 -1.94
CA LEU A 68 -5.16 9.54 -3.04
C LEU A 68 -6.31 9.62 -4.05
N ARG A 69 -7.34 10.44 -3.78
CA ARG A 69 -8.59 10.53 -4.57
C ARG A 69 -9.25 9.16 -4.80
N THR A 70 -9.18 8.30 -3.79
CA THR A 70 -9.81 6.98 -3.77
C THR A 70 -10.25 6.65 -2.36
N THR A 71 -11.04 5.60 -2.18
CA THR A 71 -11.43 5.16 -0.82
C THR A 71 -10.46 4.11 -0.32
N LEU A 72 -9.95 4.29 0.89
CA LEU A 72 -9.14 3.29 1.57
C LEU A 72 -9.97 2.47 2.53
N ARG A 73 -9.61 1.19 2.66
CA ARG A 73 -10.17 0.29 3.66
C ARG A 73 -9.05 -0.45 4.39
N VAL A 74 -9.29 -0.81 5.65
CA VAL A 74 -8.39 -1.71 6.37
C VAL A 74 -8.49 -3.10 5.77
N LYS A 75 -7.35 -3.69 5.45
CA LYS A 75 -7.25 -5.07 4.98
C LYS A 75 -7.82 -6.01 6.04
N GLN A 76 -8.57 -7.02 5.60
CA GLN A 76 -9.02 -8.08 6.48
C GLN A 76 -8.10 -9.30 6.35
N SER A 77 -7.82 -9.95 7.48
CA SER A 77 -7.21 -11.29 7.49
C SER A 77 -8.18 -12.32 6.90
N PRO A 78 -7.73 -13.54 6.58
CA PRO A 78 -8.63 -14.61 6.13
C PRO A 78 -9.72 -14.99 7.16
N LEU A 79 -9.56 -14.61 8.43
CA LEU A 79 -10.57 -14.73 9.49
C LEU A 79 -11.54 -13.53 9.55
N GLY A 80 -11.42 -12.55 8.65
CA GLY A 80 -12.26 -11.36 8.58
C GLY A 80 -11.90 -10.26 9.58
N GLN A 81 -10.79 -10.40 10.31
CA GLN A 81 -10.35 -9.43 11.32
C GLN A 81 -9.57 -8.29 10.66
N ALA A 82 -9.70 -7.07 11.19
CA ALA A 82 -8.95 -5.93 10.72
C ALA A 82 -7.44 -6.12 10.98
N MET A 83 -6.62 -5.98 9.94
CA MET A 83 -5.16 -6.09 10.03
C MET A 83 -4.54 -4.80 10.59
N VAL A 84 -4.75 -4.60 11.89
CA VAL A 84 -4.18 -3.52 12.70
C VAL A 84 -3.43 -4.16 13.86
N TYR A 85 -2.12 -3.91 13.94
CA TYR A 85 -1.24 -4.55 14.91
C TYR A 85 -0.49 -3.50 15.72
N PRO A 86 -0.05 -3.81 16.95
CA PRO A 86 0.92 -2.97 17.64
C PRO A 86 2.18 -2.82 16.79
N TRP A 87 2.75 -1.62 16.71
CA TRP A 87 3.95 -1.40 15.91
C TRP A 87 5.21 -1.86 16.65
N ASP A 88 5.99 -2.72 16.00
CA ASP A 88 7.35 -3.10 16.41
C ASP A 88 8.33 -2.75 15.28
N PRO A 89 9.32 -1.87 15.51
CA PRO A 89 10.29 -1.48 14.49
C PRO A 89 11.21 -2.62 14.02
N THR A 90 11.27 -3.74 14.75
CA THR A 90 12.09 -4.91 14.39
C THR A 90 11.38 -5.86 13.43
N VAL A 91 10.06 -5.70 13.26
CA VAL A 91 9.22 -6.54 12.40
C VAL A 91 9.12 -5.90 11.02
N ASP A 92 9.41 -6.66 9.97
CA ASP A 92 9.17 -6.23 8.60
C ASP A 92 7.69 -6.44 8.22
N PRO A 93 6.93 -5.39 7.85
CA PRO A 93 5.55 -5.51 7.40
C PRO A 93 5.30 -6.59 6.34
N ALA A 94 6.25 -6.80 5.42
CA ALA A 94 6.09 -7.85 4.39
C ALA A 94 5.97 -9.26 4.99
N SER A 95 6.62 -9.52 6.12
CA SER A 95 6.64 -10.84 6.77
C SER A 95 5.28 -11.26 7.36
N LEU A 96 4.46 -10.28 7.76
CA LEU A 96 3.15 -10.52 8.35
C LEU A 96 2.06 -10.80 7.32
N LEU A 97 2.30 -10.48 6.04
CA LEU A 97 1.37 -10.84 4.95
C LEU A 97 1.49 -12.32 4.53
N HIS A 98 2.61 -12.97 4.83
CA HIS A 98 2.89 -14.35 4.41
C HIS A 98 2.39 -15.42 5.37
N ASN A 99 2.27 -15.08 6.65
CA ASN A 99 1.87 -16.02 7.68
C ASN A 99 0.39 -15.81 8.00
N ASP A 100 -0.46 -16.68 7.46
CA ASP A 100 -1.90 -16.77 7.76
C ASP A 100 -2.17 -17.14 9.24
N SER A 101 -1.12 -17.43 10.01
CA SER A 101 -1.19 -17.54 11.45
C SER A 101 -1.21 -16.13 12.07
N ASP A 102 -2.36 -15.78 12.63
CA ASP A 102 -2.59 -14.59 13.47
C ASP A 102 -1.38 -14.31 14.37
N SER A 103 -0.52 -13.39 13.92
CA SER A 103 0.81 -13.14 14.46
C SER A 103 0.77 -12.32 15.76
N PHE A 104 -0.37 -12.35 16.44
CA PHE A 104 -0.64 -11.63 17.69
C PHE A 104 0.37 -11.95 18.81
N GLN A 105 1.15 -13.04 18.67
CA GLN A 105 2.08 -13.52 19.69
C GLN A 105 3.47 -12.86 19.67
N SER A 106 3.84 -12.07 18.66
CA SER A 106 5.19 -11.47 18.57
C SER A 106 5.29 -10.02 19.04
N PHE A 107 4.17 -9.36 19.36
CA PHE A 107 4.20 -7.95 19.73
C PHE A 107 4.41 -7.77 21.24
N GLY A 108 5.56 -7.19 21.62
CA GLY A 108 5.86 -6.84 23.01
C GLY A 108 4.86 -5.84 23.59
N SER A 109 4.60 -5.92 24.90
CA SER A 109 3.55 -5.15 25.62
C SER A 109 3.86 -3.65 25.82
N GLY A 110 4.53 -2.99 24.88
CA GLY A 110 4.98 -1.60 25.01
C GLY A 110 5.07 -0.84 23.69
N ALA A 111 4.36 -1.30 22.65
CA ALA A 111 4.32 -0.60 21.38
C ALA A 111 3.72 0.80 21.54
N THR A 112 4.40 1.82 21.01
CA THR A 112 3.99 3.23 21.06
C THR A 112 3.35 3.68 19.74
N GLY A 113 2.76 2.75 19.01
CA GLY A 113 2.16 2.99 17.70
C GLY A 113 1.46 1.76 17.16
N VAL A 114 0.89 1.91 15.97
CA VAL A 114 0.18 0.86 15.23
C VAL A 114 0.74 0.69 13.83
N LEU A 115 0.75 -0.55 13.35
CA LEU A 115 0.99 -0.95 11.97
C LEU A 115 -0.35 -1.36 11.35
N VAL A 116 -0.74 -0.69 10.27
CA VAL A 116 -2.03 -0.85 9.61
C VAL A 116 -1.82 -1.28 8.16
N TYR A 117 -2.55 -2.29 7.71
CA TYR A 117 -2.58 -2.70 6.30
C TYR A 117 -3.85 -2.16 5.62
N LEU A 118 -3.68 -1.53 4.47
CA LEU A 118 -4.71 -0.83 3.73
C LEU A 118 -4.81 -1.34 2.30
N GLU A 119 -6.03 -1.34 1.79
CA GLU A 119 -6.37 -1.65 0.40
C GLU A 119 -7.08 -0.42 -0.20
N LEU A 120 -6.87 -0.16 -1.50
CA LEU A 120 -7.54 0.91 -2.24
C LEU A 120 -8.78 0.32 -2.92
N ASP A 121 -9.94 0.95 -2.75
CA ASP A 121 -11.20 0.58 -3.40
C ASP A 121 -11.56 1.61 -4.47
N ASN A 122 -11.31 1.24 -5.73
CA ASN A 122 -11.44 2.11 -6.89
C ASN A 122 -12.85 2.13 -7.51
N ARG A 123 -13.87 1.51 -6.89
CA ARG A 123 -15.25 1.47 -7.43
C ARG A 123 -15.76 2.83 -7.90
N LYS A 124 -15.52 3.89 -7.11
CA LYS A 124 -15.93 5.26 -7.44
C LYS A 124 -14.91 6.00 -8.28
N CYS A 125 -13.62 5.72 -8.07
CA CYS A 125 -12.56 6.35 -8.83
C CYS A 125 -12.69 5.99 -10.33
N ALA A 126 -12.91 4.72 -10.64
CA ALA A 126 -13.10 4.24 -12.01
C ALA A 126 -14.37 4.80 -12.68
N SER A 127 -15.45 5.03 -11.91
CA SER A 127 -16.72 5.56 -12.45
C SER A 127 -16.68 7.03 -12.85
N GLN A 128 -15.68 7.79 -12.40
CA GLN A 128 -15.61 9.24 -12.50
C GLN A 128 -15.02 9.76 -13.84
N ASN A 129 -14.70 8.89 -14.81
CA ASN A 129 -13.82 9.26 -15.95
C ASN A 129 -12.50 9.91 -15.48
N ALA A 130 -12.09 9.67 -14.23
CA ALA A 130 -10.89 10.23 -13.65
C ALA A 130 -9.69 9.48 -14.21
N SER A 131 -8.89 10.16 -15.03
CA SER A 131 -7.72 9.56 -15.70
C SER A 131 -6.57 9.19 -14.76
N ASN A 132 -6.72 9.37 -13.44
CA ASN A 132 -5.61 9.41 -12.49
C ASN A 132 -5.83 8.55 -11.24
N CYS A 133 -6.57 7.43 -11.35
CA CYS A 133 -6.71 6.47 -10.24
C CYS A 133 -5.44 5.64 -10.09
N PHE A 134 -4.96 5.47 -8.86
CA PHE A 134 -3.91 4.49 -8.57
C PHE A 134 -4.49 3.07 -8.68
N THR A 135 -4.04 2.31 -9.67
CA THR A 135 -4.40 0.89 -9.80
C THR A 135 -3.47 -0.04 -9.02
N ASN A 136 -2.41 0.52 -8.43
CA ASN A 136 -1.42 -0.20 -7.64
C ASN A 136 -1.19 0.51 -6.29
N ALA A 137 -1.39 -0.20 -5.19
CA ALA A 137 -1.17 0.32 -3.84
C ALA A 137 0.29 0.69 -3.58
N VAL A 138 1.24 0.08 -4.31
CA VAL A 138 2.67 0.41 -4.22
C VAL A 138 2.93 1.83 -4.73
N GLU A 139 2.39 2.17 -5.89
CA GLU A 139 2.52 3.51 -6.47
C GLU A 139 1.83 4.56 -5.59
N ALA A 140 0.65 4.24 -5.03
CA ALA A 140 -0.04 5.11 -4.10
C ALA A 140 0.77 5.35 -2.81
N ALA A 141 1.43 4.32 -2.29
CA ALA A 141 2.26 4.41 -1.10
C ALA A 141 3.50 5.28 -1.35
N GLU A 142 4.14 5.14 -2.51
CA GLU A 142 5.26 5.97 -2.93
C GLU A 142 4.87 7.43 -3.07
N PHE A 143 3.69 7.70 -3.65
CA PHE A 143 3.15 9.06 -3.72
C PHE A 143 2.98 9.69 -2.33
N LEU A 144 2.39 8.97 -1.38
CA LEU A 144 2.24 9.46 -0.01
C LEU A 144 3.58 9.66 0.70
N ALA A 145 4.53 8.74 0.52
CA ALA A 145 5.86 8.87 1.09
C ALA A 145 6.59 10.12 0.55
N ALA A 146 6.47 10.39 -0.76
CA ALA A 146 7.02 11.60 -1.37
C ALA A 146 6.32 12.87 -0.87
N ALA A 147 4.99 12.87 -0.75
CA ALA A 147 4.23 14.00 -0.21
C ALA A 147 4.58 14.30 1.26
N ALA A 148 4.75 13.26 2.08
CA ALA A 148 5.20 13.41 3.46
C ALA A 148 6.62 14.00 3.54
N ALA A 149 7.55 13.54 2.70
CA ALA A 149 8.91 14.08 2.64
C ALA A 149 8.95 15.55 2.19
N ALA A 150 8.01 15.95 1.32
CA ALA A 150 7.85 17.33 0.88
C ALA A 150 7.18 18.25 1.91
N HIS A 151 6.83 17.75 3.11
CA HIS A 151 6.05 18.46 4.13
C HIS A 151 4.69 18.97 3.63
N SER A 152 4.15 18.38 2.55
CA SER A 152 2.84 18.76 2.00
C SER A 152 1.69 17.98 2.62
N LEU A 153 2.01 17.01 3.49
CA LEU A 153 1.05 16.14 4.17
C LEU A 153 0.86 16.63 5.61
N GLU A 154 0.09 17.70 5.82
CA GLU A 154 -0.27 18.17 7.17
C GLU A 154 -1.31 17.24 7.80
N SER A 155 -0.81 16.14 8.37
CA SER A 155 -1.63 15.11 9.02
C SER A 155 -1.78 15.39 10.51
N ARG A 156 -2.99 15.20 11.05
CA ARG A 156 -3.21 15.10 12.51
C ARG A 156 -2.66 13.79 13.09
N PHE A 157 -2.37 12.82 12.23
CA PHE A 157 -1.78 11.53 12.58
C PHE A 157 -0.27 11.58 12.43
N ASP A 158 0.46 11.08 13.43
CA ASP A 158 1.92 10.95 13.43
C ASP A 158 2.35 9.76 12.56
N ILE A 159 2.17 9.90 11.25
CA ILE A 159 2.55 8.90 10.25
C ILE A 159 4.06 8.97 10.06
N ILE A 160 4.74 7.89 10.44
CA ILE A 160 6.20 7.82 10.35
C ILE A 160 6.72 6.93 9.24
N GLN A 161 5.87 6.09 8.66
CA GLN A 161 6.23 5.19 7.57
C GLN A 161 5.01 4.84 6.73
N VAL A 162 5.19 4.88 5.41
CA VAL A 162 4.26 4.35 4.42
C VAL A 162 5.08 3.46 3.48
N ARG A 163 4.62 2.22 3.24
CA ARG A 163 5.27 1.29 2.31
C ARG A 163 4.24 0.58 1.45
N GLY A 164 4.58 0.42 0.17
CA GLY A 164 3.87 -0.45 -0.75
C GLY A 164 4.38 -1.88 -0.64
N LEU A 165 3.46 -2.84 -0.61
CA LEU A 165 3.73 -4.27 -0.54
C LEU A 165 3.02 -4.98 -1.69
N PRO A 166 3.72 -5.72 -2.56
CA PRO A 166 3.06 -6.46 -3.64
C PRO A 166 2.20 -7.60 -3.06
N GLU A 167 1.01 -7.80 -3.62
CA GLU A 167 0.02 -8.81 -3.17
C GLU A 167 0.52 -10.24 -3.37
N HIS A 168 1.30 -10.44 -4.42
CA HIS A 168 2.13 -11.61 -4.60
C HIS A 168 3.59 -11.18 -4.55
N ILE A 169 4.25 -11.48 -3.43
CA ILE A 169 5.68 -11.70 -3.45
C ILE A 169 5.85 -13.02 -4.21
N GLN A 170 5.75 -12.98 -5.53
CA GLN A 170 6.52 -13.94 -6.31
C GLN A 170 7.94 -13.79 -5.76
N PRO A 171 8.64 -14.89 -5.40
CA PRO A 171 10.07 -14.77 -5.20
C PRO A 171 10.55 -13.99 -6.41
N THR A 172 11.14 -12.83 -6.18
CA THR A 172 11.86 -12.17 -7.25
C THR A 172 12.79 -13.26 -7.75
N ILE A 173 12.46 -13.84 -8.90
CA ILE A 173 13.50 -14.28 -9.79
C ILE A 173 14.17 -12.95 -10.07
N GLU A 174 15.10 -12.57 -9.20
CA GLU A 174 16.26 -11.81 -9.60
C GLU A 174 16.61 -12.51 -10.91
N ASP A 175 16.31 -11.85 -12.03
CA ASP A 175 16.61 -12.34 -13.37
C ASP A 175 18.13 -12.38 -13.43
N LYS A 176 18.74 -13.33 -12.71
CA LYS A 176 20.12 -13.71 -12.86
C LYS A 176 20.14 -14.17 -14.29
N PRO A 177 20.79 -13.40 -15.19
CA PRO A 177 20.82 -13.80 -16.58
C PRO A 177 21.37 -15.22 -16.60
N SER A 178 20.64 -16.13 -17.26
CA SER A 178 21.03 -17.53 -17.38
C SER A 178 22.52 -17.61 -17.69
N TRP A 179 23.23 -18.58 -17.12
CA TRP A 179 24.66 -18.79 -17.41
C TRP A 179 24.94 -18.79 -18.93
N MET A 180 23.95 -19.16 -19.76
CA MET A 180 24.00 -19.06 -21.22
C MET A 180 24.25 -17.64 -21.74
N VAL A 181 23.71 -16.62 -21.09
CA VAL A 181 23.97 -15.20 -21.44
C VAL A 181 25.44 -14.87 -21.25
N TYR A 182 26.06 -15.29 -20.14
CA TYR A 182 27.50 -15.10 -19.91
C TYR A 182 28.36 -15.89 -20.91
N VAL A 183 27.92 -17.08 -21.30
CA VAL A 183 28.58 -17.87 -22.35
C VAL A 183 28.50 -17.18 -23.70
N ILE A 184 27.34 -16.63 -24.07
CA ILE A 184 27.18 -15.89 -25.34
C ILE A 184 28.02 -14.61 -25.33
N MET A 185 27.99 -13.85 -24.23
CA MET A 185 28.79 -12.62 -24.11
C MET A 185 30.30 -12.90 -24.15
N SER A 186 30.77 -13.99 -23.53
CA SER A 186 32.19 -14.37 -23.59
C SER A 186 32.59 -14.83 -25.00
N ALA A 187 31.77 -15.62 -25.69
CA ALA A 187 32.02 -16.05 -27.06
C ALA A 187 32.09 -14.87 -28.04
N LEU A 188 31.13 -13.93 -27.96
CA LEU A 188 31.14 -12.72 -28.79
C LEU A 188 32.38 -11.86 -28.56
N THR A 189 32.83 -11.75 -27.30
CA THR A 189 34.04 -11.01 -26.95
C THR A 189 35.28 -11.66 -27.56
N VAL A 190 35.41 -12.99 -27.48
CA VAL A 190 36.54 -13.72 -28.08
C VAL A 190 36.56 -13.59 -29.60
N ILE A 191 35.40 -13.71 -30.27
CA ILE A 191 35.30 -13.54 -31.73
C ILE A 191 35.74 -12.12 -32.12
N ALA A 192 35.26 -11.09 -31.41
CA ALA A 192 35.66 -9.71 -31.67
C ALA A 192 37.18 -9.52 -31.52
N ILE A 193 37.79 -10.09 -30.47
CA ILE A 193 39.23 -10.07 -30.27
C ILE A 193 39.94 -10.75 -31.45
N VAL A 194 39.54 -11.96 -31.85
CA VAL A 194 40.16 -12.67 -32.98
C VAL A 194 40.04 -11.88 -34.28
N LEU A 195 38.91 -11.23 -34.54
CA LEU A 195 38.75 -10.38 -35.72
C LEU A 195 39.68 -9.15 -35.68
N VAL A 196 39.77 -8.47 -34.53
CA VAL A 196 40.66 -7.31 -34.37
C VAL A 196 42.12 -7.71 -34.51
N PHE A 197 42.55 -8.80 -33.86
CA PHE A 197 43.92 -9.30 -34.01
C PHE A 197 44.19 -9.83 -35.43
N GLY A 198 43.23 -10.51 -36.05
CA GLY A 198 43.35 -10.96 -37.44
C GLY A 198 43.55 -9.81 -38.41
N VAL A 199 42.87 -8.68 -38.22
CA VAL A 199 43.02 -7.46 -39.05
C VAL A 199 44.32 -6.70 -38.73
N LEU A 200 44.77 -6.68 -37.48
CA LEU A 200 46.00 -5.97 -37.09
C LEU A 200 47.28 -6.69 -37.54
N PHE A 201 47.23 -8.01 -37.69
CA PHE A 201 48.37 -8.85 -38.02
C PHE A 201 48.30 -9.48 -39.43
N SER A 202 47.36 -9.03 -40.28
CA SER A 202 47.28 -9.36 -41.71
C SER A 202 47.94 -8.32 -42.60
#